data_AF-A0A5J9TYL2-F1
#
_entry.id   AF-A0A5J9TYL2-F1
#
_cell.length_a   1.000
_cell.length_b   1.000
_cell.length_c   1.000
_cell.angle_alpha   90.00
_cell.angle_beta   90.00
_cell.angle_gamma   90.00
#
_symmetry.space_group_name_H-M   'P 1'
#
loop_
_entity.id
_entity.type
_entity.pdbx_description
1 polymer ?
#
loop_
_entity_poly.entity_id
_entity_poly.type
_entity_poly.pdbx_seq_one_letter_code
_entity_poly.pdbx_strand_id
1 'polypeptide(L)'
;MASSLARLGAALPRARPRAPARVLPPGRWDAAAFGASRRAALNAYRCQVHSDVKVAPTSGLNDGENSSKGWRIKMLYDGDCPLCMREVNMLRERNKSYGAIKFVDISSKDYSPEENQGLDYETVMGRIHAIQSDGTVVTDVEAFRRLYEEVGLGWVYAVTKYEPVATIANAVYGVWAKYRMQITGRPPLEEIMASRKNAGECKDEKVCKM
;
A
#
# COMPACT_ATOMS: atom_id res chain seq x y z
N MET A 1 43.20 26.61 56.16
CA MET A 1 41.99 26.14 55.46
C MET A 1 41.39 27.32 54.72
N ALA A 2 41.61 27.44 53.40
CA ALA A 2 40.83 28.26 52.48
C ALA A 2 41.18 27.80 51.06
N SER A 3 40.17 27.26 50.38
CA SER A 3 40.28 26.47 49.16
C SER A 3 40.55 27.31 47.91
N SER A 4 41.45 26.80 47.08
CA SER A 4 41.75 27.25 45.72
C SER A 4 40.61 26.83 44.78
N LEU A 5 39.95 27.79 44.13
CA LEU A 5 38.97 27.54 43.06
C LEU A 5 39.64 27.74 41.69
N ALA A 6 40.06 26.63 41.09
CA ALA A 6 40.53 26.58 39.72
C ALA A 6 39.35 26.82 38.74
N ARG A 7 39.46 27.88 37.94
CA ARG A 7 38.58 28.11 36.78
C ARG A 7 38.97 27.16 35.66
N LEU A 8 38.21 26.08 35.46
CA LEU A 8 38.27 25.26 34.26
C LEU A 8 37.51 25.97 33.13
N GLY A 9 38.26 26.62 32.24
CA GLY A 9 37.74 27.10 30.97
C GLY A 9 37.55 25.93 30.01
N ALA A 10 36.31 25.61 29.67
CA ALA A 10 35.98 24.63 28.64
C ALA A 10 36.28 25.22 27.26
N ALA A 11 37.28 24.67 26.56
CA ALA A 11 37.59 25.01 25.19
C ALA A 11 36.54 24.40 24.25
N LEU A 12 35.77 25.25 23.56
CA LEU A 12 34.86 24.83 22.49
C LEU A 12 35.64 24.21 21.31
N PRO A 13 35.17 23.09 20.72
CA PRO A 13 35.86 22.48 19.59
C PRO A 13 35.71 23.36 18.33
N ARG A 14 36.85 23.71 17.73
CA ARG A 14 36.91 24.38 16.42
C ARG A 14 36.27 23.50 15.34
N ALA A 15 35.29 24.05 14.62
CA ALA A 15 34.68 23.42 13.46
C ALA A 15 35.72 23.21 12.35
N ARG A 16 35.77 22.00 11.79
CA ARG A 16 36.59 21.68 10.60
C ARG A 16 35.87 22.18 9.34
N PRO A 17 36.57 22.82 8.39
CA PRO A 17 35.96 23.19 7.11
C PRO A 17 35.62 21.92 6.32
N ARG A 18 34.40 21.85 5.78
CA ARG A 18 33.97 20.82 4.83
C ARG A 18 34.71 21.01 3.51
N ALA A 19 35.29 19.93 2.99
CA ALA A 19 35.84 19.91 1.64
C ALA A 19 34.73 20.11 0.59
N PRO A 20 34.98 20.83 -0.51
CA PRO A 20 33.99 20.97 -1.57
C PRO A 20 33.78 19.62 -2.29
N ALA A 21 32.51 19.31 -2.57
CA ALA A 21 32.13 18.12 -3.33
C ALA A 21 32.70 18.21 -4.75
N ARG A 22 33.47 17.19 -5.17
CA ARG A 22 33.88 17.03 -6.56
C ARG A 22 32.66 16.70 -7.41
N VAL A 23 32.28 17.61 -8.30
CA VAL A 23 31.34 17.37 -9.39
C VAL A 23 32.03 16.45 -10.40
N LEU A 24 31.46 15.26 -10.62
CA LEU A 24 31.86 14.40 -11.74
C LEU A 24 31.16 14.89 -13.03
N PRO A 25 31.88 15.04 -14.16
CA PRO A 25 31.28 15.39 -15.44
C PRO A 25 30.47 14.21 -16.01
N PRO A 26 29.41 14.48 -16.79
CA PRO A 26 28.58 13.44 -17.36
C PRO A 26 29.21 12.87 -18.64
N GLY A 27 29.18 11.54 -18.76
CA GLY A 27 29.15 10.82 -20.03
C GLY A 27 30.50 10.61 -20.74
N ARG A 28 31.08 9.41 -20.56
CA ARG A 28 31.78 8.70 -21.63
C ARG A 28 31.85 7.21 -21.31
N TRP A 29 31.13 6.40 -22.09
CA TRP A 29 31.25 4.94 -22.05
C TRP A 29 32.34 4.56 -23.04
N ASP A 30 33.58 4.45 -22.58
CA ASP A 30 34.67 3.94 -23.40
C ASP A 30 34.68 2.41 -23.33
N ALA A 31 34.22 1.80 -24.42
CA ALA A 31 34.30 0.38 -24.70
C ALA A 31 35.75 -0.01 -25.07
N ALA A 32 36.65 -0.11 -24.10
CA ALA A 32 37.98 -0.69 -24.30
C ALA A 32 38.65 -1.05 -22.97
N ALA A 33 38.37 -2.26 -22.46
CA ALA A 33 39.24 -2.90 -21.46
C ALA A 33 39.14 -4.42 -21.57
N PHE A 34 39.42 -4.95 -22.76
CA PHE A 34 39.90 -6.32 -22.88
C PHE A 34 41.35 -6.37 -22.43
N GLY A 35 41.64 -7.30 -21.50
CA GLY A 35 42.98 -7.83 -21.29
C GLY A 35 43.75 -7.28 -20.10
N ALA A 36 43.82 -8.07 -19.03
CA ALA A 36 45.07 -8.71 -18.61
C ALA A 36 44.85 -9.43 -17.27
N SER A 37 44.86 -10.76 -17.36
CA SER A 37 44.95 -11.70 -16.25
C SER A 37 46.10 -11.34 -15.31
N ARG A 38 45.79 -11.19 -14.01
CA ARG A 38 46.76 -11.34 -12.93
C ARG A 38 46.22 -12.39 -11.97
N ARG A 39 46.81 -13.58 -11.99
CA ARG A 39 46.63 -14.62 -10.98
C ARG A 39 47.14 -14.08 -9.64
N ALA A 40 46.23 -13.93 -8.68
CA ALA A 40 46.60 -13.77 -7.28
C ALA A 40 46.48 -15.14 -6.59
N ALA A 41 47.48 -15.47 -5.75
CA ALA A 41 47.63 -16.75 -5.09
C ALA A 41 46.45 -17.07 -4.16
N LEU A 42 45.89 -18.26 -4.30
CA LEU A 42 44.85 -18.80 -3.43
C LEU A 42 45.49 -19.23 -2.10
N ASN A 43 45.24 -18.49 -1.03
CA ASN A 43 45.39 -19.02 0.33
C ASN A 43 44.21 -19.94 0.62
N ALA A 44 44.49 -21.24 0.71
CA ALA A 44 43.54 -22.27 1.08
C ALA A 44 43.22 -22.18 2.57
N TYR A 45 42.13 -21.51 2.93
CA TYR A 45 41.52 -21.66 4.25
C TYR A 45 40.51 -22.81 4.20
N ARG A 46 40.83 -23.86 4.95
CA ARG A 46 40.00 -25.06 5.14
C ARG A 46 38.93 -24.76 6.18
N CYS A 47 37.69 -24.50 5.76
CA CYS A 47 36.55 -24.47 6.66
C CYS A 47 36.09 -25.91 6.95
N GLN A 48 36.11 -26.29 8.22
CA GLN A 48 35.60 -27.57 8.70
C GLN A 48 34.11 -27.43 9.01
N VAL A 49 33.27 -28.22 8.33
CA VAL A 49 31.83 -28.26 8.54
C VAL A 49 31.57 -29.15 9.76
N HIS A 50 31.04 -28.57 10.84
CA HIS A 50 30.43 -29.34 11.92
C HIS A 50 28.93 -29.41 11.65
N SER A 51 28.47 -30.64 11.39
CA SER A 51 27.07 -31.00 11.22
C SER A 51 26.35 -31.12 12.57
N ASP A 52 25.04 -30.94 12.50
CA ASP A 52 23.98 -31.27 13.46
C ASP A 52 23.39 -30.12 14.31
N VAL A 53 22.48 -29.37 13.68
CA VAL A 53 21.32 -28.78 14.36
C VAL A 53 20.06 -29.42 13.77
N LYS A 54 19.46 -30.31 14.54
CA LYS A 54 18.18 -30.96 14.26
C LYS A 54 17.06 -29.96 14.57
N VAL A 55 16.57 -29.26 13.56
CA VAL A 55 15.36 -28.42 13.68
C VAL A 55 14.14 -29.27 13.31
N ALA A 56 13.19 -29.36 14.24
CA ALA A 56 11.92 -30.05 14.06
C ALA A 56 11.07 -29.39 12.96
N PRO A 57 10.18 -30.13 12.28
CA PRO A 57 9.35 -29.57 11.23
C PRO A 57 8.23 -28.74 11.87
N THR A 58 8.34 -27.42 11.83
CA THR A 58 7.20 -26.54 12.05
C THR A 58 6.35 -26.56 10.78
N SER A 59 5.31 -27.38 10.83
CA SER A 59 4.17 -27.31 9.93
C SER A 59 3.56 -25.90 9.92
N GLY A 60 3.44 -25.32 8.74
CA GLY A 60 2.42 -24.32 8.42
C GLY A 60 2.87 -22.86 8.39
N LEU A 61 3.59 -22.47 7.35
CA LEU A 61 3.42 -21.15 6.75
C LEU A 61 3.42 -21.32 5.23
N ASN A 62 2.26 -21.07 4.61
CA ASN A 62 2.10 -20.99 3.16
C ASN A 62 2.71 -19.68 2.66
N ASP A 63 4.02 -19.52 2.81
CA ASP A 63 4.78 -18.38 2.30
C ASP A 63 5.29 -18.73 0.90
N GLY A 64 4.43 -18.63 -0.13
CA GLY A 64 4.84 -19.12 -1.45
C GLY A 64 4.19 -18.54 -2.69
N GLU A 65 3.04 -17.86 -2.61
CA GLU A 65 2.31 -17.43 -3.82
C GLU A 65 2.14 -15.91 -3.98
N ASN A 66 2.84 -15.12 -3.17
CA ASN A 66 2.66 -13.66 -3.12
C ASN A 66 3.84 -12.84 -3.66
N SER A 67 4.98 -13.46 -4.02
CA SER A 67 6.19 -12.72 -4.41
C SER A 67 6.24 -12.27 -5.88
N SER A 68 5.27 -12.64 -6.73
CA SER A 68 5.26 -12.26 -8.16
C SER A 68 4.21 -11.21 -8.52
N LYS A 69 3.47 -10.67 -7.53
CA LYS A 69 2.41 -9.72 -7.81
C LYS A 69 3.03 -8.33 -8.04
N GLY A 70 2.90 -7.80 -9.26
CA GLY A 70 3.35 -6.45 -9.64
C GLY A 70 2.57 -5.31 -8.98
N TRP A 71 1.84 -5.59 -7.89
CA TRP A 71 1.04 -4.65 -7.12
C TRP A 71 1.30 -4.88 -5.63
N ARG A 72 1.24 -3.80 -4.85
CA ARG A 72 1.48 -3.78 -3.39
C ARG A 72 0.18 -3.94 -2.60
N ILE A 73 -0.90 -3.36 -3.13
CA ILE A 73 -2.22 -3.42 -2.52
C ILE A 73 -3.30 -3.55 -3.58
N LYS A 74 -4.35 -4.31 -3.29
CA LYS A 74 -5.54 -4.45 -4.11
C LYS A 74 -6.69 -3.70 -3.44
N MET A 75 -7.32 -2.77 -4.15
CA MET A 75 -8.51 -2.05 -3.69
C MET A 75 -9.75 -2.74 -4.25
N LEU A 76 -10.64 -3.22 -3.38
CA LEU A 76 -11.97 -3.65 -3.77
C LEU A 76 -12.91 -2.45 -3.73
N TYR A 77 -13.58 -2.17 -4.84
CA TYR A 77 -14.50 -1.04 -4.95
C TYR A 77 -15.75 -1.43 -5.74
N ASP A 78 -16.82 -0.67 -5.53
CA ASP A 78 -18.09 -0.84 -6.21
C ASP A 78 -18.22 0.12 -7.39
N GLY A 79 -18.19 -0.40 -8.62
CA GLY A 79 -18.33 0.38 -9.85
C GLY A 79 -19.70 1.05 -10.03
N ASP A 80 -20.74 0.53 -9.38
CA ASP A 80 -22.10 1.07 -9.47
C ASP A 80 -22.32 2.24 -8.48
N CYS A 81 -21.29 2.60 -7.71
CA CYS A 81 -21.32 3.64 -6.68
C CYS A 81 -20.64 4.94 -7.16
N PRO A 82 -21.40 6.02 -7.47
CA PRO A 82 -20.81 7.27 -7.99
C PRO A 82 -19.81 7.94 -7.04
N LEU A 83 -20.00 7.82 -5.72
CA LEU A 83 -19.03 8.32 -4.74
C LEU A 83 -17.75 7.52 -4.74
N CYS A 84 -17.88 6.19 -4.78
CA CYS A 84 -16.76 5.26 -4.79
C CYS A 84 -15.92 5.50 -6.04
N MET A 85 -16.56 5.73 -7.20
CA MET A 85 -15.87 6.01 -8.46
C MET A 85 -15.10 7.33 -8.48
N ARG A 86 -15.55 8.38 -7.77
CA ARG A 86 -14.77 9.63 -7.63
C ARG A 86 -13.43 9.38 -6.95
N GLU A 87 -13.46 8.61 -5.87
CA GLU A 87 -12.26 8.22 -5.11
C GLU A 87 -11.35 7.30 -5.93
N VAL A 88 -11.91 6.28 -6.56
CA VAL A 88 -11.18 5.35 -7.43
C VAL A 88 -10.52 6.07 -8.60
N ASN A 89 -11.19 7.02 -9.25
CA ASN A 89 -10.61 7.78 -10.36
C ASN A 89 -9.43 8.65 -9.91
N MET A 90 -9.56 9.31 -8.76
CA MET A 90 -8.47 10.08 -8.17
C MET A 90 -7.25 9.19 -7.85
N LEU A 91 -7.49 8.02 -7.25
CA LEU A 91 -6.43 7.05 -6.94
C LEU A 91 -5.81 6.45 -8.19
N ARG A 92 -6.61 6.13 -9.21
CA ARG A 92 -6.12 5.63 -10.52
C ARG A 92 -5.19 6.63 -11.18
N GLU A 93 -5.56 7.91 -11.21
CA GLU A 93 -4.75 8.96 -11.82
C GLU A 93 -3.38 9.06 -11.14
N ARG A 94 -3.35 9.08 -9.81
CA ARG A 94 -2.09 9.11 -9.06
C ARG A 94 -1.30 7.82 -9.22
N ASN A 95 -1.98 6.67 -9.20
CA ASN A 95 -1.35 5.37 -9.33
C ASN A 95 -0.67 5.16 -10.68
N LYS A 96 -0.93 5.96 -11.73
CA LYS A 96 -0.16 5.92 -12.98
C LYS A 96 1.34 6.12 -12.75
N SER A 97 1.72 6.94 -11.77
CA SER A 97 3.12 7.22 -11.44
C SER A 97 3.73 6.20 -10.47
N TYR A 98 2.92 5.51 -9.66
CA TYR A 98 3.39 4.58 -8.63
C TYR A 98 3.29 3.11 -9.04
N GLY A 99 2.23 2.73 -9.74
CA GLY A 99 1.96 1.35 -10.15
C GLY A 99 1.71 0.39 -8.99
N ALA A 100 1.36 0.89 -7.80
CA ALA A 100 1.28 0.10 -6.58
C ALA A 100 -0.10 -0.51 -6.32
N ILE A 101 -1.17 0.12 -6.79
CA ILE A 101 -2.56 -0.31 -6.52
C ILE A 101 -3.12 -1.13 -7.68
N LYS A 102 -3.65 -2.33 -7.38
CA LYS A 102 -4.55 -3.09 -8.26
C LYS A 102 -6.00 -2.76 -7.92
N PHE A 103 -6.78 -2.29 -8.90
CA PHE A 103 -8.19 -1.98 -8.70
C PHE A 103 -9.05 -3.18 -9.12
N VAL A 104 -9.97 -3.61 -8.26
CA VAL A 104 -10.92 -4.71 -8.55
C VAL A 104 -12.33 -4.24 -8.30
N ASP A 105 -13.15 -4.36 -9.33
CA ASP A 105 -14.55 -3.99 -9.29
C ASP A 105 -15.41 -5.15 -8.79
N ILE A 106 -16.11 -4.95 -7.68
CA ILE A 106 -17.03 -5.94 -7.11
C ILE A 106 -18.40 -5.95 -7.81
N SER A 107 -18.69 -4.95 -8.65
CA SER A 107 -19.91 -4.97 -9.48
C SER A 107 -19.76 -5.74 -10.78
N SER A 108 -18.53 -6.07 -11.16
CA SER A 108 -18.27 -6.88 -12.35
C SER A 108 -18.83 -8.29 -12.20
N LYS A 109 -19.36 -8.83 -13.30
CA LYS A 109 -19.78 -10.24 -13.40
C LYS A 109 -18.60 -11.21 -13.28
N ASP A 110 -17.39 -10.71 -13.53
CA ASP A 110 -16.15 -11.48 -13.47
C ASP A 110 -15.53 -11.48 -12.06
N TYR A 111 -16.19 -10.89 -11.07
CA TYR A 111 -15.72 -10.90 -9.69
C TYR A 111 -15.82 -12.29 -9.06
N SER A 112 -14.67 -12.85 -8.67
CA SER A 112 -14.57 -14.10 -7.91
C SER A 112 -14.14 -13.82 -6.46
N PRO A 113 -14.95 -14.21 -5.44
CA PRO A 113 -14.55 -14.14 -4.04
C PRO A 113 -13.29 -14.96 -3.74
N GLU A 114 -13.10 -16.09 -4.42
CA GLU A 114 -11.96 -17.01 -4.23
C GLU A 114 -10.63 -16.31 -4.50
N GLU A 115 -10.55 -15.48 -5.54
CA GLU A 115 -9.36 -14.68 -5.87
C GLU A 115 -9.13 -13.46 -4.94
N ASN A 116 -10.09 -13.18 -4.06
CA ASN A 116 -10.16 -11.99 -3.22
C ASN A 116 -10.33 -12.34 -1.73
N GLN A 117 -9.66 -13.41 -1.28
CA GLN A 117 -9.63 -13.83 0.13
C GLN A 117 -10.99 -14.28 0.70
N GLY A 118 -11.87 -14.80 -0.16
CA GLY A 118 -13.22 -15.24 0.22
C GLY A 118 -14.18 -14.09 0.50
N LEU A 119 -13.82 -12.86 0.13
CA LEU A 119 -14.68 -11.70 0.30
C LEU A 119 -15.78 -11.72 -0.76
N ASP A 120 -16.99 -12.10 -0.37
CA ASP A 120 -18.15 -12.10 -1.23
C ASP A 120 -18.69 -10.67 -1.44
N TYR A 121 -19.56 -10.51 -2.45
CA TYR A 121 -20.11 -9.20 -2.77
C TYR A 121 -20.83 -8.56 -1.59
N GLU A 122 -21.61 -9.32 -0.81
CA GLU A 122 -22.40 -8.77 0.29
C GLU A 122 -21.51 -8.24 1.42
N THR A 123 -20.42 -8.94 1.74
CA THR A 123 -19.46 -8.50 2.76
C THR A 123 -18.71 -7.24 2.33
N VAL A 124 -18.32 -7.13 1.06
CA VAL A 124 -17.56 -5.98 0.55
C VAL A 124 -18.47 -4.78 0.28
N MET A 125 -19.75 -5.02 0.03
CA MET A 125 -20.72 -3.97 -0.24
C MET A 125 -20.91 -3.08 1.00
N GLY A 126 -20.74 -1.77 0.82
CA GLY A 126 -20.97 -0.75 1.86
C GLY A 126 -19.76 -0.38 2.72
N ARG A 127 -18.65 -1.11 2.65
CA ARG A 127 -17.39 -0.75 3.33
C ARG A 127 -16.20 -0.91 2.38
N ILE A 128 -15.23 -0.02 2.48
CA ILE A 128 -14.00 -0.18 1.68
C ILE A 128 -13.17 -1.35 2.22
N HIS A 129 -12.66 -2.16 1.30
CA HIS A 129 -11.76 -3.26 1.58
C HIS A 129 -10.50 -3.11 0.73
N ALA A 130 -9.34 -3.36 1.34
CA ALA A 130 -8.10 -3.50 0.62
C ALA A 130 -7.35 -4.76 1.05
N ILE A 131 -6.74 -5.44 0.10
CA ILE A 131 -5.99 -6.68 0.30
C ILE A 131 -4.53 -6.36 0.00
N GLN A 132 -3.67 -6.47 1.00
CA GLN A 132 -2.24 -6.28 0.82
C GLN A 132 -1.64 -7.44 0.01
N SER A 133 -0.45 -7.21 -0.56
CA SER A 133 0.27 -8.24 -1.30
C SER A 133 0.67 -9.45 -0.44
N ASP A 134 0.63 -9.35 0.89
CA ASP A 134 0.85 -10.45 1.83
C ASP A 134 -0.43 -11.30 2.08
N GLY A 135 -1.59 -10.88 1.56
CA GLY A 135 -2.89 -11.50 1.80
C GLY A 135 -3.69 -10.88 2.94
N THR A 136 -3.11 -9.94 3.71
CA THR A 136 -3.79 -9.26 4.80
C THR A 136 -4.94 -8.40 4.27
N VAL A 137 -6.14 -8.62 4.78
CA VAL A 137 -7.31 -7.79 4.49
C VAL A 137 -7.41 -6.67 5.52
N VAL A 138 -7.52 -5.43 5.05
CA VAL A 138 -7.77 -4.23 5.86
C VAL A 138 -9.07 -3.57 5.40
N THR A 139 -9.78 -2.92 6.33
CA THR A 139 -11.09 -2.30 6.06
C THR A 139 -11.15 -0.83 6.51
N ASP A 140 -12.17 -0.12 6.02
CA ASP A 140 -12.52 1.25 6.43
C ASP A 140 -11.37 2.26 6.33
N VAL A 141 -11.15 3.03 7.40
CA VAL A 141 -10.12 4.05 7.52
C VAL A 141 -8.73 3.44 7.35
N GLU A 142 -8.52 2.19 7.80
CA GLU A 142 -7.23 1.54 7.61
C GLU A 142 -6.99 1.20 6.13
N ALA A 143 -8.01 0.70 5.41
CA ALA A 143 -7.89 0.46 3.98
C ALA A 143 -7.52 1.74 3.23
N PHE A 144 -8.22 2.86 3.50
CA PHE A 144 -7.87 4.14 2.90
C PHE A 144 -6.46 4.61 3.26
N ARG A 145 -6.04 4.43 4.52
CA ARG A 145 -4.68 4.79 4.97
C ARG A 145 -3.63 4.05 4.14
N ARG A 146 -3.74 2.73 4.02
CA ARG A 146 -2.79 1.92 3.25
C ARG A 146 -2.80 2.31 1.77
N LEU A 147 -3.98 2.52 1.17
CA LEU A 147 -4.09 2.95 -0.22
C LEU A 147 -3.41 4.30 -0.47
N TYR A 148 -3.61 5.26 0.43
CA TYR A 148 -3.03 6.60 0.30
C TYR A 148 -1.50 6.59 0.50
N GLU A 149 -1.00 5.75 1.39
CA GLU A 149 0.43 5.54 1.58
C GLU A 149 1.10 5.05 0.28
N GLU A 150 0.47 4.12 -0.44
CA GLU A 150 0.99 3.57 -1.69
C GLU A 150 0.98 4.57 -2.88
N VAL A 151 0.22 5.68 -2.78
CA VAL A 151 0.22 6.77 -3.78
C VAL A 151 0.81 8.08 -3.26
N GLY A 152 1.61 8.03 -2.19
CA GLY A 152 2.32 9.19 -1.65
C GLY A 152 1.44 10.25 -0.96
N LEU A 153 0.21 9.88 -0.57
CA LEU A 153 -0.73 10.71 0.18
C LEU A 153 -0.75 10.40 1.68
N GLY A 154 0.20 9.60 2.19
CA GLY A 154 0.29 9.30 3.62
C GLY A 154 0.38 10.55 4.51
N TRP A 155 0.89 11.66 3.99
CA TRP A 155 0.95 12.95 4.71
C TRP A 155 -0.44 13.53 5.01
N VAL A 156 -1.46 13.27 4.18
CA VAL A 156 -2.84 13.75 4.39
C VAL A 156 -3.36 13.21 5.72
N TYR A 157 -3.08 11.93 6.01
CA TYR A 157 -3.43 11.30 7.27
C TYR A 157 -2.62 11.81 8.47
N ALA A 158 -1.37 12.22 8.25
CA ALA A 158 -0.57 12.82 9.31
C ALA A 158 -1.14 14.18 9.74
N VAL A 159 -1.60 14.98 8.78
CA VAL A 159 -2.22 16.29 9.03
C VAL A 159 -3.56 16.17 9.75
N THR A 160 -4.38 15.16 9.42
CA THR A 160 -5.67 14.95 10.07
C THR A 160 -5.56 14.50 11.54
N LYS A 161 -4.39 14.02 11.99
CA LYS A 161 -4.12 13.70 13.41
C LYS A 161 -3.86 14.93 14.27
N TYR A 162 -3.68 16.11 13.67
CA TYR A 162 -3.53 17.35 14.42
C TYR A 162 -4.89 17.78 14.98
N GLU A 163 -4.99 17.90 16.30
CA GLU A 163 -6.27 18.04 17.04
C GLU A 163 -7.16 19.21 16.54
N PRO A 164 -6.60 20.40 16.23
CA PRO A 164 -7.37 21.47 15.59
C PRO A 164 -7.91 21.13 14.20
N VAL A 165 -7.13 20.41 13.38
CA VAL A 165 -7.55 20.00 12.02
C VAL A 165 -8.62 18.90 12.10
N ALA A 166 -8.47 17.96 13.03
CA ALA A 166 -9.46 16.91 13.28
C ALA A 166 -10.83 17.51 13.62
N THR A 167 -10.87 18.54 14.47
CA THR A 167 -12.12 19.22 14.86
C THR A 167 -12.82 19.87 13.66
N ILE A 168 -12.08 20.57 12.81
CA ILE A 168 -12.63 21.20 11.59
C ILE A 168 -13.09 20.13 10.60
N ALA A 169 -12.28 19.10 10.37
CA ALA A 169 -12.61 18.00 9.47
C ALA A 169 -13.89 17.29 9.91
N ASN A 170 -14.08 17.05 11.22
CA ASN A 170 -15.28 16.44 11.77
C ASN A 170 -16.53 17.31 11.55
N ALA A 171 -16.42 18.63 11.70
CA ALA A 171 -17.53 19.55 11.45
C ALA A 171 -17.94 19.55 9.96
N VAL A 172 -16.97 19.65 9.05
CA VAL A 172 -17.21 19.58 7.60
C VAL A 172 -17.79 18.23 7.20
N TYR A 173 -17.25 17.14 7.76
CA TYR A 173 -17.73 15.79 7.50
C TYR A 173 -19.17 15.57 7.98
N GLY A 174 -19.55 16.11 9.14
CA GLY A 174 -20.93 16.05 9.64
C GLY A 174 -21.94 16.70 8.68
N VAL A 175 -21.58 17.84 8.10
CA VAL A 175 -22.39 18.51 7.07
C VAL A 175 -22.45 17.64 5.81
N TRP A 176 -21.33 17.19 5.27
CA TRP A 176 -21.29 16.34 4.08
C TRP A 176 -22.09 15.04 4.26
N ALA A 177 -21.94 14.36 5.40
CA ALA A 177 -22.62 13.10 5.69
C ALA A 177 -24.15 13.26 5.71
N LYS A 178 -24.67 14.41 6.16
CA LYS A 178 -26.10 14.73 6.16
C LYS A 178 -26.67 14.90 4.73
N TYR A 179 -25.88 15.45 3.82
CA TYR A 179 -26.32 15.74 2.45
C TYR A 179 -25.91 14.67 1.43
N ARG A 180 -25.05 13.70 1.78
CA ARG A 180 -24.46 12.74 0.82
C ARG A 180 -25.50 11.94 0.04
N MET A 181 -26.56 11.47 0.70
CA MET A 181 -27.56 10.59 0.07
C MET A 181 -28.40 11.32 -0.98
N GLN A 182 -28.69 12.60 -0.74
CA GLN A 182 -29.43 13.46 -1.68
C GLN A 182 -28.58 13.82 -2.90
N ILE A 183 -27.26 13.92 -2.72
CA ILE A 183 -26.32 14.26 -3.79
C ILE A 183 -26.02 13.06 -4.70
N THR A 184 -26.21 11.82 -4.23
CA THR A 184 -25.71 10.62 -4.92
C THR A 184 -26.80 9.76 -5.54
N GLY A 185 -28.08 10.00 -5.23
CA GLY A 185 -29.22 9.40 -5.95
C GLY A 185 -29.25 7.87 -5.98
N ARG A 186 -28.59 7.19 -5.03
CA ARG A 186 -28.45 5.73 -5.05
C ARG A 186 -29.67 5.06 -4.38
N PRO A 187 -30.26 4.01 -4.97
CA PRO A 187 -31.32 3.23 -4.33
C PRO A 187 -30.81 2.52 -3.05
N PRO A 188 -31.71 2.19 -2.11
CA PRO A 188 -31.36 1.49 -0.88
C PRO A 188 -30.73 0.12 -1.15
N LEU A 189 -29.93 -0.36 -0.19
CA LEU A 189 -29.15 -1.60 -0.29
C LEU A 189 -30.00 -2.81 -0.71
N GLU A 190 -31.20 -2.92 -0.15
CA GLU A 190 -32.14 -4.02 -0.39
C GLU A 190 -32.56 -4.12 -1.86
N GLU A 191 -32.75 -2.98 -2.54
CA GLU A 191 -33.14 -2.93 -3.95
C GLU A 191 -32.00 -3.36 -4.89
N ILE A 192 -30.76 -3.06 -4.49
CA ILE A 192 -29.55 -3.47 -5.22
C ILE A 192 -29.36 -4.99 -5.14
N MET A 193 -29.54 -5.55 -3.94
CA MET A 193 -29.45 -7.01 -3.72
C MET A 193 -30.57 -7.75 -4.47
N ALA A 194 -31.80 -7.24 -4.42
CA ALA A 194 -32.94 -7.81 -5.15
C ALA A 194 -32.72 -7.80 -6.66
N SER A 195 -32.22 -6.68 -7.20
CA SER A 195 -31.94 -6.54 -8.64
C SER A 195 -30.84 -7.50 -9.11
N ARG A 196 -29.79 -7.75 -8.31
CA ARG A 196 -28.75 -8.74 -8.63
C ARG A 196 -29.24 -10.18 -8.52
N LYS A 197 -30.07 -10.51 -7.55
CA LYS A 197 -30.71 -11.82 -7.45
C LYS A 197 -31.56 -12.10 -8.68
N ASN A 198 -32.41 -11.15 -9.07
CA ASN A 198 -33.25 -11.27 -10.27
C ASN A 198 -32.40 -11.37 -11.56
N ALA A 199 -31.30 -10.63 -11.66
CA ALA A 199 -30.37 -10.71 -12.80
C ALA A 199 -29.57 -12.02 -12.84
N GLY A 200 -29.31 -12.64 -11.69
CA GLY A 200 -28.73 -13.98 -11.57
C GLY A 200 -29.71 -15.08 -11.99
N GLU A 201 -31.00 -14.90 -11.68
CA GLU A 201 -32.09 -15.80 -12.04
C GLU A 201 -32.47 -15.69 -13.53
N CYS A 202 -32.34 -14.53 -14.18
CA CYS A 202 -32.58 -14.36 -15.63
C CYS A 202 -31.48 -14.93 -16.56
N LYS A 203 -30.65 -15.86 -16.08
CA LYS A 203 -29.77 -16.68 -16.93
C LYS A 203 -30.52 -17.80 -17.67
N ASP A 204 -31.78 -18.06 -17.32
CA ASP A 204 -32.67 -18.93 -18.08
C ASP A 204 -33.36 -18.13 -19.20
N GLU A 205 -32.79 -18.22 -20.40
CA GLU A 205 -33.07 -17.46 -21.63
C GLU A 205 -34.55 -17.46 -22.10
N LYS A 206 -35.44 -18.22 -21.45
CA LYS A 206 -36.85 -18.37 -21.84
C LYS A 206 -37.84 -17.47 -21.10
N VAL A 207 -37.45 -16.81 -19.99
CA VAL A 207 -38.44 -16.11 -19.13
C VAL A 207 -38.25 -14.59 -19.06
N CYS A 208 -37.07 -14.05 -19.39
CA CYS A 208 -36.87 -12.60 -19.40
C CYS A 208 -37.30 -11.98 -20.76
N LYS A 209 -38.62 -11.96 -21.04
CA LYS A 209 -39.23 -11.05 -22.02
C LYS A 209 -40.14 -10.08 -21.27
N MET A 210 -39.78 -8.79 -21.29
CA MET A 210 -40.75 -7.70 -21.08
C MET A 210 -41.65 -7.59 -22.30
#